data_AF-E8JZM0-F1
#
_entry.id   AF-E8JZM0-F1
#
_cell.length_a   1.000
_cell.length_b   1.000
_cell.length_c   1.000
_cell.angle_alpha   90.00
_cell.angle_beta   90.00
_cell.angle_gamma   90.00
#
_symmetry.space_group_name_H-M   'P 1'
#
loop_
_entity.id
_entity.type
_entity.pdbx_description
1 polymer ?
#
loop_
_entity_poly.entity_id
_entity_poly.type
_entity_poly.pdbx_seq_one_letter_code
_entity_poly.pdbx_strand_id
1 'polypeptide(L)'
;MGGENFYAFAPNAQEWVDPLGLNKCCENSKVKTEPNTAFFWSGRTDGIGGQHIAADIAKSNGGTILEMLIEARKIIMPTWDQNNQASIKAWEDISSEYATCASGTLTGVIGKDLRPGNIWKNRELPALKNNPNIIKIDPKTKISTVIFQR
;
A
#
# COMPACT_ATOMS: atom_id res chain seq x y z
N MET A 1 -25.84 49.51 8.49
CA MET A 1 -24.50 49.63 9.08
C MET A 1 -24.11 48.21 9.49
N GLY A 2 -23.14 47.50 8.92
CA GLY A 2 -21.91 47.90 8.24
C GLY A 2 -20.72 47.28 9.00
N GLY A 3 -20.02 46.32 8.38
CA GLY A 3 -18.70 45.80 8.80
C GLY A 3 -18.74 44.52 9.66
N GLU A 4 -17.91 43.50 9.48
CA GLU A 4 -16.72 43.30 8.64
C GLU A 4 -16.56 41.79 8.35
N ASN A 5 -16.04 41.45 7.17
CA ASN A 5 -15.59 40.10 6.85
C ASN A 5 -14.22 39.85 7.49
N PHE A 6 -14.13 38.87 8.38
CA PHE A 6 -12.85 38.29 8.80
C PHE A 6 -12.76 36.86 8.29
N TYR A 7 -12.37 36.70 7.02
CA TYR A 7 -11.73 35.47 6.56
C TYR A 7 -10.35 35.38 7.23
N ALA A 8 -10.32 34.84 8.44
CA ALA A 8 -9.10 34.36 9.08
C ALA A 8 -9.05 32.84 8.93
N PHE A 9 -8.12 32.37 8.10
CA PHE A 9 -7.76 30.96 8.02
C PHE A 9 -7.25 30.50 9.39
N ALA A 10 -8.01 29.65 10.07
CA ALA A 10 -7.51 28.74 11.08
C ALA A 10 -7.62 27.32 10.51
N PRO A 11 -6.59 26.46 10.63
CA PRO A 11 -6.66 25.09 10.14
C PRO A 11 -7.66 24.34 11.02
N ASN A 12 -8.90 24.23 10.55
CA ASN A 12 -9.88 23.33 11.10
C ASN A 12 -9.43 21.90 10.77
N ALA A 13 -8.60 21.33 11.64
CA ALA A 13 -8.50 19.89 11.79
C ALA A 13 -9.85 19.39 12.30
N GLN A 14 -10.83 19.31 11.40
CA GLN A 14 -12.08 18.63 11.65
C GLN A 14 -11.73 17.15 11.71
N GLU A 15 -11.42 16.65 12.91
CA GLU A 15 -11.18 15.24 13.16
C GLU A 15 -12.38 14.44 12.66
N TRP A 16 -12.17 13.72 11.57
CA TRP A 16 -13.08 12.68 11.12
C TRP A 16 -13.05 11.56 12.16
N VAL A 17 -14.04 11.55 13.06
CA VAL A 17 -14.23 10.45 14.01
C VAL A 17 -14.76 9.26 13.22
N ASP A 18 -13.90 8.26 12.99
CA ASP A 18 -14.27 7.01 12.32
C ASP A 18 -15.13 6.13 13.26
N PRO A 19 -16.44 5.98 12.97
CA PRO A 19 -17.37 5.28 13.86
C PRO A 19 -17.17 3.76 13.90
N LEU A 20 -16.30 3.21 13.04
CA LEU A 20 -15.97 1.78 12.99
C LEU A 20 -14.66 1.43 13.69
N GLY A 21 -13.87 2.43 14.12
CA GLY A 21 -12.59 2.21 14.77
C GLY A 21 -11.50 1.57 13.88
N LEU A 22 -11.69 1.57 12.55
CA LEU A 22 -10.73 1.05 11.59
C LEU A 22 -9.46 1.91 11.54
N ASN A 23 -9.59 3.22 11.75
CA ASN A 23 -8.47 4.16 11.85
C ASN A 23 -7.55 3.89 13.04
N LYS A 24 -8.08 3.30 14.13
CA LYS A 24 -7.34 3.08 15.37
C LYS A 24 -6.27 1.99 15.26
N CYS A 25 -6.43 1.05 14.33
CA CYS A 25 -5.44 0.01 14.05
C CYS A 25 -4.16 0.56 13.42
N CYS A 26 -4.22 1.75 12.79
CA CYS A 26 -3.15 2.25 11.96
C CYS A 26 -2.39 3.45 12.53
N GLU A 27 -2.91 4.13 13.55
CA GLU A 27 -2.23 5.27 14.19
C GLU A 27 -0.83 4.93 14.72
N ASN A 28 -0.64 3.71 15.22
CA ASN A 28 0.65 3.24 15.74
C ASN A 28 1.39 2.29 14.77
N SER A 29 0.87 2.10 13.55
CA SER A 29 1.46 1.16 12.61
C SER A 29 2.81 1.68 12.12
N LYS A 30 3.84 0.83 12.24
CA LYS A 30 5.18 1.12 11.72
C LYS A 30 5.26 1.01 10.21
N VAL A 31 4.20 0.59 9.53
CA VAL A 31 4.14 0.45 8.07
C VAL A 31 3.01 1.28 7.45
N LYS A 32 2.34 2.15 8.21
CA LYS A 32 1.37 3.11 7.66
C LYS A 32 2.01 4.02 6.61
N THR A 33 1.27 4.27 5.52
CA THR A 33 1.58 5.21 4.44
C THR A 33 0.59 6.37 4.41
N GLU A 34 0.98 7.46 3.74
CA GLU A 34 0.05 8.51 3.36
C GLU A 34 -0.98 8.00 2.34
N PRO A 35 -2.17 8.61 2.23
CA PRO A 35 -3.16 8.23 1.24
C PRO A 35 -2.59 8.28 -0.19
N ASN A 36 -2.98 7.32 -1.03
CA ASN A 36 -2.54 7.18 -2.44
C ASN A 36 -1.04 6.85 -2.66
N THR A 37 -0.27 6.59 -1.60
CA THR A 37 1.18 6.35 -1.72
C THR A 37 1.60 4.89 -1.52
N ALA A 38 0.65 4.00 -1.22
CA ALA A 38 0.92 2.58 -1.01
C ALA A 38 1.05 1.82 -2.33
N PHE A 39 2.22 1.22 -2.55
CA PHE A 39 2.50 0.33 -3.67
C PHE A 39 2.69 -1.10 -3.17
N PHE A 40 2.04 -2.04 -3.86
CA PHE A 40 2.18 -3.49 -3.69
C PHE A 40 2.85 -4.06 -4.92
N TRP A 41 3.45 -5.24 -4.83
CA TRP A 41 4.07 -5.85 -6.00
C TRP A 41 3.98 -7.37 -5.99
N SER A 42 3.82 -7.95 -7.18
CA SER A 42 3.82 -9.39 -7.32
C SER A 42 4.14 -9.84 -8.74
N GLY A 43 4.83 -10.96 -8.85
CA GLY A 43 5.16 -11.58 -10.14
C GLY A 43 6.18 -10.78 -10.95
N ARG A 44 6.32 -11.20 -12.22
CA ARG A 44 7.22 -10.60 -13.22
C ARG A 44 6.51 -10.59 -14.58
N THR A 45 6.96 -9.76 -15.50
CA THR A 45 6.56 -9.80 -16.93
C THR A 45 7.84 -9.99 -17.74
N ASP A 46 7.98 -11.13 -18.41
CA ASP A 46 9.17 -11.46 -19.22
C ASP A 46 10.47 -11.35 -18.41
N GLY A 47 10.44 -11.82 -17.15
CA GLY A 47 11.58 -11.72 -16.22
C GLY A 47 11.77 -10.37 -15.54
N ILE A 48 11.04 -9.32 -15.94
CA ILE A 48 11.12 -7.97 -15.35
C ILE A 48 10.08 -7.83 -14.24
N GLY A 49 10.53 -7.51 -13.03
CA GLY A 49 9.68 -7.31 -11.85
C GLY A 49 10.44 -7.61 -10.56
N GLY A 50 9.72 -7.85 -9.48
CA GLY A 50 10.32 -8.03 -8.16
C GLY A 50 10.53 -6.72 -7.40
N GLN A 51 11.00 -6.84 -6.16
CA GLN A 51 11.13 -5.75 -5.19
C GLN A 51 11.84 -4.50 -5.75
N HIS A 52 13.01 -4.65 -6.39
CA HIS A 52 13.79 -3.50 -6.87
C HIS A 52 13.04 -2.69 -7.93
N ILE A 53 12.46 -3.37 -8.94
CA ILE A 53 11.68 -2.71 -9.99
C ILE A 53 10.42 -2.06 -9.40
N ALA A 54 9.76 -2.73 -8.45
CA ALA A 54 8.60 -2.17 -7.77
C ALA A 54 8.96 -0.92 -6.93
N ALA A 55 10.10 -0.94 -6.24
CA ALA A 55 10.59 0.20 -5.47
C ALA A 55 10.87 1.40 -6.38
N ASP A 56 11.52 1.17 -7.53
CA ASP A 56 11.80 2.23 -8.50
C ASP A 56 10.53 2.84 -9.09
N ILE A 57 9.55 1.99 -9.44
CA ILE A 57 8.24 2.44 -9.93
C ILE A 57 7.48 3.19 -8.83
N ALA A 58 7.48 2.70 -7.61
CA ALA A 58 6.82 3.38 -6.49
C ALA A 58 7.43 4.76 -6.27
N LYS A 59 8.77 4.86 -6.17
CA LYS A 59 9.48 6.13 -6.03
C LYS A 59 9.15 7.10 -7.16
N SER A 60 9.15 6.65 -8.42
CA SER A 60 8.85 7.52 -9.56
C SER A 60 7.41 8.04 -9.55
N ASN A 61 6.50 7.37 -8.85
CA ASN A 61 5.09 7.76 -8.71
C ASN A 61 4.79 8.41 -7.35
N GLY A 62 5.81 8.80 -6.57
CA GLY A 62 5.64 9.45 -5.27
C GLY A 62 5.11 8.51 -4.17
N GLY A 63 5.27 7.20 -4.35
CA GLY A 63 4.84 6.18 -3.40
C GLY A 63 5.98 5.36 -2.81
N THR A 64 5.61 4.35 -2.03
CA THR A 64 6.54 3.43 -1.36
C THR A 64 6.01 2.00 -1.40
N ILE A 65 6.92 1.02 -1.35
CA ILE A 65 6.58 -0.37 -1.06
C ILE A 65 6.87 -0.69 0.41
N LEU A 66 6.39 -1.84 0.89
CA LEU A 66 6.62 -2.32 2.26
C LEU A 66 8.12 -2.38 2.60
N GLU A 67 8.95 -2.93 1.71
CA GLU A 67 10.37 -3.13 1.95
C GLU A 67 11.13 -1.80 2.11
N MET A 68 10.72 -0.77 1.37
CA MET A 68 11.26 0.59 1.53
C MET A 68 10.94 1.17 2.91
N LEU A 69 9.75 0.89 3.46
CA LEU A 69 9.38 1.32 4.80
C LEU A 69 10.15 0.57 5.88
N ILE A 70 10.31 -0.74 5.71
CA ILE A 70 11.12 -1.58 6.62
C ILE A 70 12.54 -1.03 6.71
N GLU A 71 13.16 -0.72 5.57
CA GLU A 71 14.50 -0.14 5.52
C GLU A 71 14.54 1.26 6.15
N ALA A 72 13.66 2.18 5.70
CA ALA A 72 13.65 3.57 6.17
C ALA A 72 13.37 3.69 7.68
N ARG A 73 12.53 2.81 8.22
CA ARG A 73 12.12 2.81 9.64
C ARG A 73 12.91 1.82 10.48
N LYS A 74 13.93 1.15 9.90
CA LYS A 74 14.81 0.18 10.56
C LYS A 74 14.05 -0.94 11.29
N ILE A 75 12.99 -1.45 10.66
CA ILE A 75 12.19 -2.56 11.19
C ILE A 75 13.00 -3.85 11.02
N ILE A 76 13.16 -4.61 12.09
CA ILE A 76 13.88 -5.88 12.04
C ILE A 76 12.91 -6.97 11.58
N MET A 77 13.17 -7.53 10.40
CA MET A 77 12.41 -8.63 9.82
C MET A 77 13.30 -9.86 9.63
N PRO A 78 12.78 -11.09 9.85
CA PRO A 78 13.51 -12.29 9.49
C PRO A 78 13.74 -12.34 7.98
N THR A 79 14.84 -12.94 7.54
CA THR A 79 15.01 -13.28 6.12
C THR A 79 13.85 -14.15 5.66
N TRP A 80 13.26 -13.83 4.50
CA TRP A 80 12.20 -14.65 3.92
C TRP A 80 12.70 -16.09 3.68
N ASP A 81 12.10 -17.03 4.39
CA ASP A 81 12.32 -18.47 4.23
C ASP A 81 10.98 -19.20 4.13
N GLN A 82 10.73 -19.80 2.97
CA GLN A 82 9.51 -20.55 2.65
C GLN A 82 9.36 -21.87 3.43
N ASN A 83 10.44 -22.35 4.06
CA ASN A 83 10.41 -23.56 4.87
C ASN A 83 10.28 -23.25 6.37
N ASN A 84 10.28 -21.97 6.75
CA ASN A 84 10.19 -21.53 8.12
C ASN A 84 8.85 -20.83 8.38
N GLN A 85 7.97 -21.50 9.12
CA GLN A 85 6.63 -21.00 9.43
C GLN A 85 6.66 -19.66 10.18
N ALA A 86 7.67 -19.42 11.03
CA ALA A 86 7.80 -18.17 11.77
C ALA A 86 8.21 -17.01 10.85
N SER A 87 9.10 -17.27 9.89
CA SER A 87 9.43 -16.31 8.83
C SER A 87 8.19 -15.96 8.01
N ILE A 88 7.49 -16.98 7.50
CA ILE A 88 6.27 -16.78 6.70
C ILE A 88 5.27 -15.93 7.48
N LYS A 89 4.98 -16.31 8.74
CA LYS A 89 4.02 -15.59 9.57
C LYS A 89 4.43 -14.14 9.80
N ALA A 90 5.70 -13.86 10.10
CA ALA A 90 6.17 -12.50 10.31
C ALA A 90 5.95 -11.62 9.08
N TRP A 91 6.26 -12.14 7.88
CA TRP A 91 6.03 -11.45 6.62
C TRP A 91 4.54 -11.30 6.28
N GLU A 92 3.71 -12.30 6.57
CA GLU A 92 2.26 -12.22 6.42
C GLU A 92 1.66 -11.16 7.35
N ASP A 93 2.06 -11.12 8.62
CA ASP A 93 1.54 -10.19 9.62
C ASP A 93 1.84 -8.73 9.23
N ILE A 94 3.11 -8.42 8.91
CA ILE A 94 3.50 -7.04 8.56
C ILE A 94 2.92 -6.61 7.21
N SER A 95 2.77 -7.53 6.26
CA SER A 95 2.12 -7.25 4.98
C SER A 95 0.63 -6.98 5.17
N SER A 96 -0.04 -7.75 6.03
CA SER A 96 -1.43 -7.52 6.40
C SER A 96 -1.64 -6.16 7.07
N GLU A 97 -0.73 -5.78 7.98
CA GLU A 97 -0.75 -4.46 8.62
C GLU A 97 -0.59 -3.33 7.58
N TYR A 98 0.40 -3.47 6.68
CA TYR A 98 0.63 -2.54 5.58
C TYR A 98 -0.61 -2.39 4.68
N ALA A 99 -1.23 -3.50 4.29
CA ALA A 99 -2.44 -3.52 3.47
C ALA A 99 -3.65 -2.90 4.17
N THR A 100 -3.79 -3.15 5.47
CA THR A 100 -4.91 -2.62 6.28
C THR A 100 -4.78 -1.11 6.49
N CYS A 101 -3.55 -0.60 6.58
CA CYS A 101 -3.29 0.81 6.81
C CYS A 101 -3.10 1.64 5.54
N ALA A 102 -3.08 0.99 4.39
CA ALA A 102 -3.11 1.66 3.10
C ALA A 102 -4.50 2.24 2.83
N SER A 103 -4.55 3.50 2.37
CA SER A 103 -5.79 4.22 2.13
C SER A 103 -5.76 5.00 0.81
N GLY A 104 -6.93 5.29 0.26
CA GLY A 104 -7.07 5.99 -1.03
C GLY A 104 -6.87 5.05 -2.23
N THR A 105 -6.12 5.53 -3.22
CA THR A 105 -5.77 4.75 -4.41
C THR A 105 -4.62 3.80 -4.10
N LEU A 106 -4.87 2.50 -4.25
CA LEU A 106 -3.83 1.49 -4.09
C LEU A 106 -3.22 1.13 -5.43
N THR A 107 -1.89 1.05 -5.49
CA THR A 107 -1.21 0.70 -6.74
C THR A 107 -0.49 -0.63 -6.62
N GLY A 108 -0.83 -1.59 -7.49
CA GLY A 108 -0.15 -2.88 -7.58
C GLY A 108 0.78 -2.93 -8.80
N VAL A 109 2.08 -3.11 -8.60
CA VAL A 109 3.06 -3.45 -9.64
C VAL A 109 3.00 -4.95 -9.89
N ILE A 110 2.12 -5.37 -10.82
CA ILE A 110 1.75 -6.77 -11.00
C ILE A 110 2.17 -7.27 -12.38
N GLY A 111 3.09 -8.23 -12.38
CA GLY A 111 3.55 -8.90 -13.60
C GLY A 111 2.46 -9.74 -14.29
N LYS A 112 2.67 -10.07 -15.56
CA LYS A 112 1.81 -10.99 -16.32
C LYS A 112 1.97 -12.44 -15.87
N ASP A 113 3.18 -12.82 -15.46
CA ASP A 113 3.51 -14.15 -14.97
C ASP A 113 3.17 -14.27 -13.48
N LEU A 114 1.89 -14.55 -13.21
CA LEU A 114 1.39 -14.81 -11.87
C LEU A 114 1.37 -16.31 -11.58
N ARG A 115 2.10 -16.74 -10.55
CA ARG A 115 2.02 -18.13 -10.08
C ARG A 115 0.58 -18.45 -9.63
N PRO A 116 0.03 -19.62 -9.95
CA PRO A 116 -1.22 -20.10 -9.36
C PRO A 116 -1.12 -20.07 -7.82
N GLY A 117 -2.13 -19.51 -7.15
CA GLY A 117 -2.14 -19.41 -5.69
C GLY A 117 -1.40 -18.20 -5.07
N ASN A 118 -1.00 -17.20 -5.87
CA ASN A 118 -0.27 -16.04 -5.33
C ASN A 118 -1.03 -15.24 -4.26
N ILE A 119 -0.26 -14.69 -3.32
CA ILE A 119 -0.73 -13.90 -2.17
C ILE A 119 -1.57 -12.70 -2.65
N TRP A 120 -1.17 -12.06 -3.75
CA TRP A 120 -1.89 -10.90 -4.30
C TRP A 120 -3.35 -11.22 -4.65
N LYS A 121 -3.64 -12.31 -5.40
CA LYS A 121 -5.01 -12.70 -5.76
C LYS A 121 -5.81 -13.22 -4.57
N ASN A 122 -5.18 -13.99 -3.68
CA ASN A 122 -5.88 -14.77 -2.67
C ASN A 122 -6.07 -14.04 -1.33
N ARG A 123 -5.20 -13.08 -1.01
CA ARG A 123 -5.18 -12.42 0.31
C ARG A 123 -5.27 -10.91 0.18
N GLU A 124 -4.47 -10.31 -0.70
CA GLU A 124 -4.43 -8.86 -0.81
C GLU A 124 -5.69 -8.35 -1.54
N LEU A 125 -6.01 -8.84 -2.74
CA LEU A 125 -7.16 -8.35 -3.52
C LEU A 125 -8.50 -8.29 -2.76
N PRO A 126 -8.88 -9.29 -1.92
CA PRO A 126 -10.07 -9.18 -1.06
C PRO A 126 -9.98 -8.07 -0.01
N ALA A 127 -8.82 -7.87 0.63
CA ALA A 127 -8.60 -6.79 1.58
C ALA A 127 -8.59 -5.41 0.90
N LEU A 128 -8.10 -5.33 -0.35
CA LEU A 128 -8.05 -4.09 -1.12
C LEU A 128 -9.43 -3.63 -1.62
N LYS A 129 -10.46 -4.49 -1.69
CA LYS A 129 -11.83 -4.12 -2.11
C LYS A 129 -12.54 -3.11 -1.20
N ASN A 130 -12.02 -2.88 0.00
CA ASN A 130 -12.53 -1.84 0.89
C ASN A 130 -12.05 -0.43 0.48
N ASN A 131 -11.08 -0.31 -0.44
CA ASN A 131 -10.55 0.96 -0.91
C ASN A 131 -11.26 1.49 -2.17
N PRO A 132 -11.31 2.81 -2.36
CA PRO A 132 -12.09 3.45 -3.44
C PRO A 132 -11.55 3.20 -4.85
N ASN A 133 -10.25 2.96 -5.00
CA ASN A 133 -9.61 2.77 -6.32
C ASN A 133 -8.40 1.83 -6.22
N ILE A 134 -8.25 0.93 -7.18
CA ILE A 134 -7.10 0.03 -7.33
C ILE A 134 -6.56 0.15 -8.75
N ILE A 135 -5.30 0.56 -8.86
CA ILE A 135 -4.55 0.68 -10.10
C ILE A 135 -3.54 -0.46 -10.18
N LYS A 136 -3.42 -1.08 -11.34
CA LYS A 136 -2.36 -2.04 -11.67
C LYS A 136 -1.35 -1.38 -12.60
N ILE A 137 -0.07 -1.51 -12.32
CA ILE A 137 1.03 -1.13 -13.22
C ILE A 137 1.75 -2.40 -13.67
N ASP A 138 1.98 -2.55 -14.97
CA ASP A 138 2.85 -3.62 -15.48
C ASP A 138 4.33 -3.26 -15.22
N PRO A 139 5.13 -4.13 -14.57
CA PRO A 139 6.51 -3.83 -14.21
C PRO A 139 7.44 -3.58 -15.39
N LYS A 140 7.12 -4.14 -16.58
CA LYS A 140 7.92 -4.00 -17.79
C LYS A 140 7.50 -2.78 -18.59
N THR A 141 6.22 -2.68 -18.92
CA THR A 141 5.73 -1.61 -19.81
C THR A 141 5.45 -0.31 -19.06
N LYS A 142 5.35 -0.36 -17.73
CA LYS A 142 4.96 0.75 -16.84
C LYS A 142 3.57 1.32 -17.16
N ILE A 143 2.77 0.60 -17.93
CA ILE A 143 1.39 0.99 -18.26
C ILE A 143 0.53 0.75 -17.03
N SER A 144 -0.18 1.81 -16.61
CA SER A 144 -1.18 1.75 -15.55
C SER A 144 -2.56 1.40 -16.10
N THR A 145 -3.30 0.57 -15.39
CA THR A 145 -4.68 0.18 -15.70
C THR A 145 -5.50 0.22 -14.42
N VAL A 146 -6.64 0.91 -14.44
CA VAL A 146 -7.60 0.85 -13.33
C VAL A 146 -8.26 -0.53 -13.35
N ILE A 147 -8.10 -1.29 -12.27
CA ILE A 147 -8.68 -2.63 -12.14
C ILE A 147 -9.89 -2.66 -11.21
N PHE A 148 -10.08 -1.60 -10.41
CA PHE A 148 -11.26 -1.42 -9.58
C PHE A 148 -11.45 0.08 -9.28
N GLN A 149 -12.66 0.58 -9.42
CA GLN A 149 -13.05 1.95 -9.05
C GLN A 149 -14.52 1.89 -8.59
N ARG A 150 -14.83 2.57 -7.48
CA ARG A 150 -16.20 2.63 -6.91
C ARG A 150 -16.93 3.91 -7.26
#